data_AF-A0A9W7Y7T7-F1
#
_entry.id   AF-A0A9W7Y7T7-F1
#
_cell.length_a   1.000
_cell.length_b   1.000
_cell.length_c   1.000
_cell.angle_alpha   90.00
_cell.angle_beta   90.00
_cell.angle_gamma   90.00
#
_symmetry.space_group_name_H-M   'P 1'
#
loop_
_entity.id
_entity.type
_entity.pdbx_description
1 polymer ?
#
loop_
_entity_poly.entity_id
_entity_poly.type
_entity_poly.pdbx_seq_one_letter_code
_entity_poly.pdbx_strand_id
1 'polypeptide(L)'
;MIETRDGFSSDGSASEFVLSNSAGTRVSVTNWGARVTRFLVRDKAGMERDIVPGFDSYADWQDSLAIDDPYFGATVGRVAGRISPCDIAVGGQTCRLSENQPGVCLHGGRHGFDKKLFSAEIRQPASLVLTYVSPDGEEGFPGTVELRVEYTLDESNGLHVRHTGRLLAGAETVLNPTNHTYWNLTGFEEPTVHNHVCWVAADRVMATQENLVPTGELLPVDGTVLDFSSQPRRFGDGLDSLGPTASRGYDHVFALTQSGRGLREAAFVESPLSGLRLAVLTDQPALVVYTGNWISDRLVGRHGVRYGNHAAVALEAQQFPNAVHIPAARNGVILAAGRPFTQHTVFRVDLTTVNPKAFPLADAALQNQILDLVQQASNYKQLKRGANESTKTLNRGTSEFVVMAADCEPIEILLHLPLLCEDKNVPYVFVASKTALGRACGVTRSVVAASVTTNEASDLKPQILSIKNQIDKLLI
;
A
#
# COMPACT_ATOMS: atom_id res chain seq x y z
N MET A 1 4.56 3.80 -23.24
CA MET A 1 5.41 3.07 -24.22
C MET A 1 6.03 1.86 -23.55
N ILE A 2 6.37 0.80 -24.29
CA ILE A 2 7.06 -0.39 -23.76
C ILE A 2 8.27 -0.69 -24.63
N GLU A 3 9.43 -0.84 -24.00
CA GLU A 3 10.70 -1.18 -24.65
C GLU A 3 11.28 -2.45 -24.04
N THR A 4 11.88 -3.32 -24.86
CA THR A 4 12.62 -4.49 -24.38
C THR A 4 14.05 -4.07 -24.07
N ARG A 5 14.55 -4.45 -22.90
CA ARG A 5 15.95 -4.25 -22.51
C ARG A 5 16.78 -5.47 -22.89
N ASP A 6 17.74 -5.27 -23.77
CA ASP A 6 18.69 -6.30 -24.17
C ASP A 6 19.66 -6.67 -23.03
N GLY A 7 20.11 -7.92 -23.02
CA GLY A 7 21.18 -8.38 -22.12
C GLY A 7 20.80 -8.54 -20.66
N PHE A 8 19.51 -8.66 -20.32
CA PHE A 8 19.07 -8.94 -18.94
C PHE A 8 19.61 -10.29 -18.43
N SER A 9 19.46 -11.34 -19.23
CA SER A 9 20.17 -12.62 -19.06
C SER A 9 21.30 -12.74 -20.09
N SER A 10 22.47 -13.23 -19.68
CA SER A 10 23.64 -13.40 -20.57
C SER A 10 23.43 -14.41 -21.70
N ASP A 11 22.57 -15.40 -21.50
CA ASP A 11 22.22 -16.44 -22.47
C ASP A 11 20.95 -16.13 -23.29
N GLY A 12 20.32 -14.97 -23.06
CA GLY A 12 19.05 -14.57 -23.69
C GLY A 12 17.82 -15.35 -23.21
N SER A 13 17.92 -16.15 -22.15
CA SER A 13 16.79 -16.93 -21.61
C SER A 13 15.67 -16.07 -21.02
N ALA A 14 15.99 -14.89 -20.48
CA ALA A 14 15.03 -13.96 -19.89
C ALA A 14 15.21 -12.54 -20.43
N SER A 15 14.10 -11.80 -20.50
CA SER A 15 14.06 -10.40 -20.95
C SER A 15 13.47 -9.51 -19.87
N GLU A 16 13.88 -8.25 -19.85
CA GLU A 16 13.26 -7.19 -19.04
C GLU A 16 12.58 -6.20 -19.99
N PHE A 17 11.41 -5.70 -19.60
CA PHE A 17 10.56 -4.81 -20.37
C PHE A 17 10.33 -3.53 -19.54
N VAL A 18 10.55 -2.37 -20.13
CA VAL A 18 10.41 -1.07 -19.47
C VAL A 18 9.14 -0.40 -19.96
N LEU A 19 8.17 -0.24 -19.07
CA LEU A 19 6.96 0.52 -19.29
C LEU A 19 7.19 1.97 -18.84
N SER A 20 6.91 2.95 -19.69
CA SER A 20 7.10 4.38 -19.41
C SER A 20 5.86 5.20 -19.76
N ASN A 21 5.56 6.22 -18.95
CA ASN A 21 4.48 7.20 -19.21
C ASN A 21 5.03 8.63 -19.41
N SER A 22 4.16 9.59 -19.72
CA SER A 22 4.58 10.98 -19.98
C SER A 22 5.01 11.75 -18.73
N ALA A 23 4.61 11.30 -17.53
CA ALA A 23 5.05 11.85 -16.25
C ALA A 23 6.51 11.47 -15.91
N GLY A 24 7.13 10.58 -16.69
CA GLY A 24 8.51 10.12 -16.48
C GLY A 24 8.63 8.94 -15.51
N THR A 25 7.50 8.37 -15.07
CA THR A 25 7.49 7.12 -14.29
C THR A 25 7.89 5.96 -15.19
N ARG A 26 8.73 5.07 -14.67
CA ARG A 26 9.22 3.89 -15.39
C ARG A 26 9.10 2.65 -14.52
N VAL A 27 8.49 1.59 -15.05
CA VAL A 27 8.36 0.30 -14.39
C VAL A 27 9.04 -0.76 -15.23
N SER A 28 9.96 -1.52 -14.64
CA SER A 28 10.61 -2.65 -15.29
C SER A 28 9.94 -3.96 -14.86
N VAL A 29 9.64 -4.82 -15.82
CA VAL A 29 9.06 -6.15 -15.61
C VAL A 29 9.87 -7.18 -16.36
N THR A 30 10.23 -8.31 -15.75
CA THR A 30 10.84 -9.45 -16.47
C THR A 30 9.84 -10.57 -16.72
N ASN A 31 10.01 -11.31 -17.82
CA ASN A 31 9.22 -12.51 -18.10
C ASN A 31 9.59 -13.72 -17.21
N TRP A 32 10.66 -13.65 -16.42
CA TRP A 32 10.93 -14.64 -15.39
C TRP A 32 10.10 -14.34 -14.13
N GLY A 33 9.14 -15.22 -13.83
CA GLY A 33 8.18 -15.03 -12.74
C GLY A 33 7.17 -13.91 -12.94
N ALA A 34 7.13 -13.32 -14.14
CA ALA A 34 6.37 -12.10 -14.42
C ALA A 34 6.62 -11.02 -13.35
N ARG A 35 7.90 -10.81 -13.00
CA ARG A 35 8.35 -10.02 -11.84
C ARG A 35 8.46 -8.55 -12.15
N VAL A 36 7.99 -7.68 -11.26
CA VAL A 36 8.35 -6.26 -11.23
C VAL A 36 9.76 -6.12 -10.65
N THR A 37 10.70 -5.60 -11.43
CA THR A 37 12.13 -5.50 -11.06
C THR A 37 12.56 -4.08 -10.69
N ARG A 38 11.82 -3.07 -11.14
CA ARG A 38 12.05 -1.64 -10.87
C ARG A 38 10.74 -0.87 -10.88
N PHE A 39 10.64 0.16 -10.05
CA PHE A 39 9.59 1.17 -10.11
C PHE A 39 10.23 2.53 -9.82
N LEU A 40 10.62 3.24 -10.88
CA LEU A 40 11.24 4.55 -10.83
C LEU A 40 10.18 5.64 -10.89
N VAL A 41 10.11 6.47 -9.86
CA VAL A 41 9.15 7.58 -9.73
C VAL A 41 9.80 8.78 -9.03
N ARG A 42 9.34 10.00 -9.35
CA ARG A 42 9.84 11.23 -8.72
C ARG A 42 9.11 11.52 -7.41
N ASP A 43 9.88 11.81 -6.37
CA ASP A 43 9.38 12.20 -5.06
C ASP A 43 9.01 13.69 -4.99
N LYS A 44 8.59 14.17 -3.81
CA LYS A 44 8.20 15.58 -3.59
C LYS A 44 9.33 16.60 -3.82
N ALA A 45 10.60 16.15 -3.79
CA ALA A 45 11.78 16.96 -4.08
C ALA A 45 12.20 16.87 -5.57
N GLY A 46 11.47 16.10 -6.38
CA GLY A 46 11.78 15.84 -7.78
C GLY A 46 12.87 14.80 -7.99
N MET A 47 13.37 14.17 -6.91
CA MET A 47 14.38 13.11 -6.96
C MET A 47 13.74 11.81 -7.43
N GLU A 48 14.38 11.13 -8.37
CA GLU A 48 13.94 9.81 -8.81
C GLU A 48 14.33 8.75 -7.78
N ARG A 49 13.37 7.91 -7.40
CA ARG A 49 13.54 6.81 -6.45
C ARG A 49 13.11 5.50 -7.09
N ASP A 50 13.86 4.44 -6.86
CA ASP A 50 13.38 3.08 -7.09
C ASP A 50 12.72 2.56 -5.83
N ILE A 51 11.39 2.44 -5.85
CA ILE A 51 10.60 2.15 -4.64
C ILE A 51 10.33 0.66 -4.43
N VAL A 52 10.96 -0.22 -5.20
CA VAL A 52 10.87 -1.69 -5.05
C VAL A 52 12.26 -2.31 -4.89
N PRO A 53 12.41 -3.40 -4.13
CA PRO A 53 13.69 -4.08 -4.03
C PRO A 53 13.99 -4.82 -5.34
N GLY A 54 15.26 -5.01 -5.63
CA GLY A 54 15.69 -5.75 -6.80
C GLY A 54 17.20 -5.82 -6.93
N PHE A 55 17.63 -6.59 -7.92
CA PHE A 55 19.05 -6.85 -8.17
C PHE A 55 19.51 -6.21 -9.49
N ASP A 56 20.82 -6.25 -9.75
CA ASP A 56 21.44 -5.59 -10.92
C ASP A 56 21.29 -6.42 -12.20
N SER A 57 21.40 -7.75 -12.11
CA SER A 57 21.34 -8.68 -13.25
C SER A 57 20.45 -9.91 -13.00
N TYR A 58 20.10 -10.63 -14.06
CA TYR A 58 19.37 -11.91 -13.95
C TYR A 58 20.14 -12.96 -13.11
N ALA A 59 21.47 -12.99 -13.22
CA ALA A 59 22.29 -13.89 -12.40
C ALA A 59 22.16 -13.56 -10.91
N ASP A 60 22.19 -12.28 -10.53
CA ASP A 60 22.00 -11.86 -9.13
C ASP A 60 20.61 -12.23 -8.61
N TRP A 61 19.58 -12.15 -9.46
CA TRP A 61 18.24 -12.63 -9.13
C TRP A 61 18.26 -14.13 -8.82
N GLN A 62 18.94 -14.95 -9.63
CA GLN A 62 19.05 -16.39 -9.40
C GLN A 62 19.87 -16.72 -8.14
N ASP A 63 21.00 -16.04 -7.95
CA ASP A 63 21.87 -16.23 -6.79
C ASP A 63 21.17 -15.82 -5.50
N SER A 64 20.30 -14.81 -5.55
CA SER A 64 19.50 -14.39 -4.40
C SER A 64 18.66 -15.54 -3.84
N LEU A 65 18.07 -16.39 -4.69
CA LEU A 65 17.24 -17.53 -4.28
C LEU A 65 18.00 -18.56 -3.44
N ALA A 66 19.32 -18.64 -3.58
CA ALA A 66 20.16 -19.53 -2.77
C ALA A 66 20.42 -18.96 -1.37
N ILE A 67 20.27 -17.64 -1.19
CA ILE A 67 20.40 -16.95 0.10
C ILE A 67 19.08 -16.94 0.84
N ASP A 68 18.03 -16.47 0.15
CA ASP A 68 16.66 -16.30 0.61
C ASP A 68 15.73 -16.13 -0.60
N ASP A 69 14.51 -16.64 -0.52
CA ASP A 69 13.52 -16.50 -1.60
C ASP A 69 12.34 -15.66 -1.14
N PRO A 70 12.48 -14.32 -1.14
CA PRO A 70 11.42 -13.43 -0.66
C PRO A 70 10.33 -13.21 -1.71
N TYR A 71 10.41 -13.83 -2.90
CA TYR A 71 9.46 -13.64 -4.01
C TYR A 71 9.40 -12.20 -4.55
N PHE A 72 10.45 -11.38 -4.37
CA PHE A 72 10.46 -9.97 -4.77
C PHE A 72 9.90 -9.74 -6.18
N GLY A 73 8.80 -8.98 -6.24
CA GLY A 73 8.17 -8.52 -7.46
C GLY A 73 7.32 -9.56 -8.20
N ALA A 74 7.35 -10.82 -7.79
CA ALA A 74 6.90 -11.94 -8.61
C ALA A 74 5.39 -12.11 -8.67
N THR A 75 4.92 -12.70 -9.77
CA THR A 75 3.62 -13.37 -9.75
C THR A 75 3.78 -14.70 -9.03
N VAL A 76 3.11 -14.86 -7.89
CA VAL A 76 3.10 -16.11 -7.10
C VAL A 76 1.86 -16.94 -7.43
N GLY A 77 2.00 -18.27 -7.43
CA GLY A 77 0.92 -19.20 -7.77
C GLY A 77 1.46 -20.62 -8.06
N ARG A 78 0.63 -21.64 -8.28
CA ARG A 78 -0.79 -21.60 -8.69
C ARG A 78 -1.77 -21.05 -7.64
N VAL A 79 -1.45 -21.21 -6.36
CA VAL A 79 -2.20 -20.61 -5.24
C VAL A 79 -1.25 -19.86 -4.33
N ALA A 80 -1.48 -18.56 -4.15
CA ALA A 80 -0.75 -17.69 -3.26
C ALA A 80 -1.15 -17.89 -1.79
N GLY A 81 -0.22 -17.56 -0.89
CA GLY A 81 -0.33 -17.83 0.54
C GLY A 81 -0.20 -19.31 0.88
N ARG A 82 -0.64 -19.68 2.09
CA ARG A 82 -0.46 -21.03 2.65
C ARG A 82 -1.67 -21.92 2.37
N ILE A 83 -1.42 -23.18 2.03
CA ILE A 83 -2.39 -24.28 2.06
C ILE A 83 -1.92 -25.32 3.08
N SER A 84 -2.77 -25.63 4.05
CA SER A 84 -2.53 -26.73 4.97
C SER A 84 -3.85 -27.40 5.40
N PRO A 85 -3.95 -28.74 5.36
CA PRO A 85 -2.92 -29.69 4.92
C PRO A 85 -2.62 -29.59 3.41
N CYS A 86 -1.45 -30.09 2.97
CA CYS A 86 -1.08 -30.10 1.55
C CYS A 86 -1.96 -31.04 0.68
N ASP A 87 -2.75 -31.92 1.28
CA ASP A 87 -3.75 -32.70 0.55
C ASP A 87 -4.98 -31.85 0.30
N ILE A 88 -5.33 -31.63 -0.96
CA ILE A 88 -6.55 -30.91 -1.36
C ILE A 88 -7.53 -31.85 -2.04
N ALA A 89 -8.82 -31.67 -1.78
CA ALA A 89 -9.88 -32.28 -2.58
C ALA A 89 -10.34 -31.29 -3.65
N VAL A 90 -10.37 -31.65 -4.94
CA VAL A 90 -10.89 -30.82 -6.05
C VAL A 90 -11.27 -31.72 -7.23
N GLY A 91 -12.36 -31.39 -7.95
CA GLY A 91 -12.79 -32.21 -9.10
C GLY A 91 -13.11 -33.67 -8.77
N GLY A 92 -13.49 -33.97 -7.53
CA GLY A 92 -13.74 -35.34 -7.04
C GLY A 92 -12.47 -36.17 -6.79
N GLN A 93 -11.29 -35.57 -6.87
CA GLN A 93 -10.00 -36.22 -6.61
C GLN A 93 -9.32 -35.61 -5.38
N THR A 94 -8.48 -36.40 -4.71
CA THR A 94 -7.56 -35.91 -3.66
C THR A 94 -6.16 -35.81 -4.26
N CYS A 95 -5.54 -34.65 -4.16
CA CYS A 95 -4.23 -34.35 -4.73
C CYS A 95 -3.28 -33.88 -3.62
N ARG A 96 -2.09 -34.46 -3.53
CA ARG A 96 -1.03 -34.00 -2.60
C ARG A 96 -0.20 -32.93 -3.28
N LEU A 97 -0.22 -31.72 -2.72
CA LEU A 97 0.58 -30.60 -3.18
C LEU A 97 2.03 -30.71 -2.71
N SER A 98 2.92 -30.05 -3.44
CA SER A 98 4.32 -29.87 -3.08
C SER A 98 4.46 -29.12 -1.75
N GLU A 99 5.17 -29.75 -0.83
CA GLU A 99 5.43 -29.21 0.50
C GLU A 99 6.78 -28.50 0.51
N ASN A 100 6.78 -27.17 0.61
CA ASN A 100 7.98 -26.32 0.69
C ASN A 100 8.19 -25.70 2.09
N GLN A 101 7.24 -25.91 2.99
CA GLN A 101 7.35 -25.65 4.43
C GLN A 101 6.74 -26.85 5.20
N PRO A 102 7.15 -27.15 6.44
CA PRO A 102 6.64 -28.30 7.19
C PRO A 102 5.10 -28.32 7.24
N GLY A 103 4.48 -29.31 6.58
CA GLY A 103 3.03 -29.49 6.47
C GLY A 103 2.28 -28.44 5.66
N VAL A 104 2.98 -27.57 4.93
CA VAL A 104 2.41 -26.40 4.24
C VAL A 104 2.92 -26.32 2.80
N CYS A 105 2.00 -26.07 1.87
CA CYS A 105 2.31 -25.59 0.51
C CYS A 105 2.14 -24.07 0.50
N LEU A 106 3.27 -23.35 0.40
CA LEU A 106 3.31 -21.89 0.35
C LEU A 106 3.55 -21.42 -1.10
N HIS A 107 2.77 -20.43 -1.55
CA HIS A 107 2.94 -19.73 -2.83
C HIS A 107 3.02 -20.65 -4.07
N GLY A 108 2.34 -21.80 -4.01
CA GLY A 108 2.26 -22.74 -5.12
C GLY A 108 3.37 -23.80 -5.16
N GLY A 109 4.22 -23.88 -4.14
CA GLY A 109 5.18 -24.98 -3.96
C GLY A 109 6.64 -24.58 -4.19
N ARG A 110 7.49 -25.56 -4.50
CA ARG A 110 8.95 -25.39 -4.63
C ARG A 110 9.32 -24.63 -5.90
N HIS A 111 8.64 -24.96 -7.00
CA HIS A 111 8.81 -24.30 -8.29
C HIS A 111 7.47 -23.71 -8.76
N GLY A 112 6.95 -22.76 -7.98
CA GLY A 112 5.75 -21.97 -8.31
C GLY A 112 5.96 -21.03 -9.50
N PHE A 113 4.92 -20.26 -9.83
CA PHE A 113 4.90 -19.32 -10.97
C PHE A 113 6.04 -18.30 -10.92
N ASP A 114 6.49 -17.93 -9.74
CA ASP A 114 7.57 -16.97 -9.52
C ASP A 114 8.90 -17.43 -10.15
N LYS A 115 9.10 -18.73 -10.36
CA LYS A 115 10.34 -19.30 -10.95
C LYS A 115 10.17 -19.70 -12.42
N LYS A 116 8.99 -19.52 -13.00
CA LYS A 116 8.69 -19.94 -14.37
C LYS A 116 9.07 -18.85 -15.36
N LEU A 117 9.51 -19.27 -16.54
CA LEU A 117 9.72 -18.37 -17.66
C LEU A 117 8.42 -18.25 -18.46
N PHE A 118 7.86 -17.05 -18.51
CA PHE A 118 6.66 -16.73 -19.27
C PHE A 118 7.06 -16.37 -20.71
N SER A 119 6.21 -16.73 -21.68
CA SER A 119 6.29 -16.12 -23.01
C SER A 119 5.79 -14.67 -22.93
N ALA A 120 6.38 -13.78 -23.71
CA ALA A 120 6.08 -12.35 -23.66
C ALA A 120 5.56 -11.83 -25.01
N GLU A 121 4.53 -11.00 -24.96
CA GLU A 121 3.95 -10.31 -26.10
C GLU A 121 3.66 -8.85 -25.74
N ILE A 122 4.16 -7.90 -26.54
CA ILE A 122 3.80 -6.48 -26.41
C ILE A 122 2.65 -6.17 -27.37
N ARG A 123 1.55 -5.63 -26.83
CA ARG A 123 0.33 -5.27 -27.57
C ARG A 123 0.12 -3.76 -27.63
N GLN A 124 -0.79 -3.34 -28.52
CA GLN A 124 -1.24 -1.96 -28.65
C GLN A 124 -2.73 -1.83 -28.23
N PRO A 125 -3.11 -0.78 -27.45
CA PRO A 125 -2.23 0.22 -26.83
C PRO A 125 -1.24 -0.44 -25.86
N ALA A 126 -0.11 0.24 -25.61
CA ALA A 126 1.06 -0.26 -24.88
C ALA A 126 0.71 -1.14 -23.66
N SER A 127 0.78 -2.46 -23.86
CA SER A 127 0.48 -3.49 -22.86
C SER A 127 1.46 -4.66 -22.99
N LEU A 128 2.01 -5.14 -21.87
CA LEU A 128 2.87 -6.32 -21.82
C LEU A 128 2.04 -7.50 -21.32
N VAL A 129 1.89 -8.54 -22.15
CA VAL A 129 1.18 -9.76 -21.81
C VAL A 129 2.19 -10.90 -21.66
N LEU A 130 2.28 -11.44 -20.45
CA LEU A 130 3.12 -12.58 -20.10
C LEU A 130 2.24 -13.81 -19.93
N THR A 131 2.55 -14.92 -20.63
CA THR A 131 1.75 -16.14 -20.60
C THR A 131 2.56 -17.34 -20.13
N TYR A 132 1.99 -18.14 -19.25
CA TYR A 132 2.54 -19.43 -18.84
C TYR A 132 1.46 -20.52 -18.86
N VAL A 133 1.83 -21.70 -19.37
CA VAL A 133 0.97 -22.89 -19.35
C VAL A 133 1.53 -23.85 -18.31
N SER A 134 0.84 -23.92 -17.18
CA SER A 134 1.14 -24.80 -16.07
C SER A 134 0.49 -26.17 -16.34
N PRO A 135 1.25 -27.24 -16.59
CA PRO A 135 0.69 -28.54 -16.95
C PRO A 135 -0.06 -29.20 -15.80
N ASP A 136 -0.88 -30.20 -16.12
CA ASP A 136 -1.50 -31.09 -15.14
C ASP A 136 -0.44 -31.74 -14.24
N GLY A 137 -0.69 -31.75 -12.93
CA GLY A 137 0.19 -32.30 -11.92
C GLY A 137 1.37 -31.41 -11.51
N GLU A 138 1.55 -30.22 -12.11
CA GLU A 138 2.62 -29.31 -11.69
C GLU A 138 2.47 -28.92 -10.22
N GLU A 139 3.52 -29.14 -9.42
CA GLU A 139 3.52 -28.97 -7.95
C GLU A 139 2.37 -29.73 -7.23
N GLY A 140 1.79 -30.74 -7.88
CA GLY A 140 0.69 -31.55 -7.37
C GLY A 140 -0.71 -31.00 -7.68
N PHE A 141 -0.83 -29.86 -8.36
CA PHE A 141 -2.13 -29.28 -8.72
C PHE A 141 -2.71 -29.97 -9.97
N PRO A 142 -3.98 -30.43 -9.95
CA PRO A 142 -4.61 -31.06 -11.11
C PRO A 142 -5.00 -30.03 -12.18
N GLY A 143 -5.14 -30.49 -13.42
CA GLY A 143 -5.53 -29.69 -14.57
C GLY A 143 -4.39 -28.85 -15.16
N THR A 144 -4.47 -28.65 -16.47
CA THR A 144 -3.57 -27.76 -17.21
C THR A 144 -4.16 -26.35 -17.23
N VAL A 145 -3.44 -25.37 -16.70
CA VAL A 145 -3.89 -23.98 -16.59
C VAL A 145 -3.04 -23.08 -17.48
N GLU A 146 -3.69 -22.28 -18.32
CA GLU A 146 -3.07 -21.11 -18.93
C GLU A 146 -3.29 -19.92 -17.99
N LEU A 147 -2.20 -19.32 -17.50
CA LEU A 147 -2.21 -18.04 -16.80
C LEU A 147 -1.64 -16.96 -17.72
N ARG A 148 -2.30 -15.81 -17.78
CA ARG A 148 -1.78 -14.58 -18.38
C ARG A 148 -1.70 -13.48 -17.34
N VAL A 149 -0.57 -12.79 -17.30
CA VAL A 149 -0.33 -11.58 -16.51
C VAL A 149 -0.15 -10.43 -17.46
N GLU A 150 -1.04 -9.46 -17.39
CA GLU A 150 -1.00 -8.26 -18.22
C GLU A 150 -0.58 -7.06 -17.37
N TYR A 151 0.48 -6.37 -17.81
CA TYR A 151 0.99 -5.15 -17.23
C TYR A 151 0.74 -3.95 -18.16
N THR A 152 0.13 -2.90 -17.60
CA THR A 152 0.04 -1.58 -18.25
C THR A 152 0.41 -0.50 -17.24
N LEU A 153 1.05 0.57 -17.71
CA LEU A 153 1.33 1.77 -16.93
C LEU A 153 0.52 2.92 -17.53
N ASP A 154 -0.37 3.50 -16.73
CA ASP A 154 -1.20 4.63 -17.16
C ASP A 154 -0.53 5.99 -16.90
N GLU A 155 -1.15 7.06 -17.40
CA GLU A 155 -0.66 8.44 -17.25
C GLU A 155 -0.87 9.02 -15.84
N SER A 156 -1.60 8.32 -14.96
CA SER A 156 -1.76 8.65 -13.54
C SER A 156 -0.76 7.89 -12.65
N ASN A 157 0.31 7.34 -13.21
CA ASN A 157 1.28 6.48 -12.53
C ASN A 157 0.66 5.22 -11.92
N GLY A 158 -0.45 4.74 -12.48
CA GLY A 158 -1.07 3.48 -12.13
C GLY A 158 -0.43 2.31 -12.87
N LEU A 159 0.28 1.44 -12.15
CA LEU A 159 0.69 0.14 -12.66
C LEU A 159 -0.48 -0.83 -12.48
N HIS A 160 -1.15 -1.16 -13.59
CA HIS A 160 -2.18 -2.18 -13.60
C HIS A 160 -1.54 -3.56 -13.76
N VAL A 161 -1.96 -4.50 -12.92
CA VAL A 161 -1.61 -5.92 -12.97
C VAL A 161 -2.91 -6.71 -13.08
N ARG A 162 -3.16 -7.26 -14.27
CA ARG A 162 -4.35 -8.08 -14.53
C ARG A 162 -3.94 -9.53 -14.73
N HIS A 163 -4.49 -10.40 -13.89
CA HIS A 163 -4.37 -11.84 -14.05
C HIS A 163 -5.62 -12.36 -14.77
N THR A 164 -5.43 -13.18 -15.80
CA THR A 164 -6.51 -13.96 -16.40
C THR A 164 -6.09 -15.41 -16.52
N GLY A 165 -7.02 -16.33 -16.29
CA GLY A 165 -6.71 -17.75 -16.27
C GLY A 165 -7.81 -18.59 -16.88
N ARG A 166 -7.46 -19.74 -17.44
CA ARG A 166 -8.42 -20.73 -17.91
C ARG A 166 -7.85 -22.14 -17.82
N LEU A 167 -8.73 -23.09 -17.57
CA LEU A 167 -8.41 -24.51 -17.71
C LEU A 167 -8.37 -24.88 -19.19
N LEU A 168 -7.24 -25.44 -19.63
CA LEU A 168 -7.06 -26.02 -20.96
C LEU A 168 -7.38 -27.52 -20.98
N ALA A 169 -7.15 -28.20 -19.85
CA ALA A 169 -7.47 -29.62 -19.66
C ALA A 169 -7.77 -29.91 -18.19
N GLY A 170 -8.65 -30.88 -17.92
CA GLY A 170 -9.15 -31.20 -16.58
C GLY A 170 -10.53 -30.59 -16.32
N ALA A 171 -11.25 -31.12 -15.34
CA ALA A 171 -12.59 -30.66 -14.98
C ALA A 171 -12.55 -29.43 -14.06
N GLU A 172 -11.75 -29.48 -13.00
CA GLU A 172 -11.59 -28.42 -12.00
C GLU A 172 -10.16 -28.38 -11.45
N THR A 173 -9.75 -27.20 -10.98
CA THR A 173 -8.50 -26.97 -10.23
C THR A 173 -8.67 -25.82 -9.24
N VAL A 174 -7.60 -25.45 -8.53
CA VAL A 174 -7.52 -24.23 -7.73
C VAL A 174 -6.58 -23.20 -8.37
N LEU A 175 -6.97 -21.93 -8.34
CA LEU A 175 -6.16 -20.82 -8.86
C LEU A 175 -6.38 -19.56 -8.00
N ASN A 176 -5.30 -19.00 -7.47
CA ASN A 176 -5.30 -17.76 -6.70
C ASN A 176 -3.95 -17.04 -6.83
N PRO A 177 -3.61 -16.47 -7.99
CA PRO A 177 -2.36 -15.73 -8.16
C PRO A 177 -2.42 -14.37 -7.46
N THR A 178 -1.26 -13.86 -7.10
CA THR A 178 -1.09 -12.44 -6.73
C THR A 178 0.27 -11.94 -7.20
N ASN A 179 0.47 -10.63 -7.15
CA ASN A 179 1.77 -10.03 -7.36
C ASN A 179 2.39 -9.69 -6.00
N HIS A 180 3.60 -10.19 -5.78
CA HIS A 180 4.35 -10.11 -4.53
C HIS A 180 5.40 -8.99 -4.57
N THR A 181 5.05 -7.85 -5.16
CA THR A 181 5.91 -6.66 -5.12
C THR A 181 5.99 -6.12 -3.69
N TYR A 182 7.21 -5.84 -3.26
CA TYR A 182 7.50 -5.18 -2.01
C TYR A 182 7.80 -3.71 -2.28
N TRP A 183 7.38 -2.85 -1.35
CA TRP A 183 7.42 -1.41 -1.50
C TRP A 183 8.20 -0.78 -0.36
N ASN A 184 9.16 0.06 -0.70
CA ASN A 184 9.76 1.04 0.20
C ASN A 184 9.77 2.40 -0.50
N LEU A 185 8.79 3.23 -0.15
CA LEU A 185 8.57 4.53 -0.79
C LEU A 185 9.67 5.57 -0.56
N THR A 186 10.68 5.28 0.27
CA THR A 186 11.88 6.13 0.37
C THR A 186 12.96 5.73 -0.64
N GLY A 187 12.73 4.69 -1.44
CA GLY A 187 13.78 4.08 -2.26
C GLY A 187 14.94 3.57 -1.41
N PHE A 188 14.63 2.98 -0.26
CA PHE A 188 15.60 2.42 0.69
C PHE A 188 16.57 3.41 1.35
N GLU A 189 16.30 4.73 1.25
CA GLU A 189 16.96 5.73 2.11
C GLU A 189 16.73 5.45 3.60
N GLU A 190 15.51 5.05 3.97
CA GLU A 190 15.25 4.40 5.25
C GLU A 190 15.38 2.88 5.07
N PRO A 191 16.15 2.20 5.94
CA PRO A 191 16.40 0.77 5.79
C PRO A 191 15.20 -0.10 6.13
N THR A 192 14.11 0.48 6.66
CA THR A 192 12.90 -0.24 7.05
C THR A 192 11.63 0.58 6.81
N VAL A 193 10.48 -0.08 6.79
CA VAL A 193 9.16 0.55 6.59
C VAL A 193 8.50 1.07 7.88
N HIS A 194 9.22 1.13 9.01
CA HIS A 194 8.65 1.55 10.30
C HIS A 194 7.98 2.93 10.23
N ASN A 195 8.49 3.83 9.38
CA ASN A 195 8.02 5.20 9.25
C ASN A 195 6.94 5.37 8.17
N HIS A 196 6.65 4.32 7.39
CA HIS A 196 5.56 4.35 6.44
C HIS A 196 4.22 4.29 7.16
N VAL A 197 3.30 5.12 6.71
CA VAL A 197 1.93 5.22 7.22
C VAL A 197 1.03 4.39 6.32
N CYS A 198 0.22 3.52 6.90
CA CYS A 198 -0.67 2.61 6.19
C CYS A 198 -2.12 2.82 6.62
N TRP A 199 -3.03 2.64 5.66
CA TRP A 199 -4.45 2.48 5.89
C TRP A 199 -4.96 1.29 5.09
N VAL A 200 -5.93 0.55 5.63
CA VAL A 200 -6.54 -0.61 4.97
C VAL A 200 -8.06 -0.58 5.17
N ALA A 201 -8.82 -0.79 4.09
CA ALA A 201 -10.28 -0.82 4.06
C ALA A 201 -10.87 -2.12 4.65
N ALA A 202 -10.45 -2.50 5.86
CA ALA A 202 -10.79 -3.77 6.48
C ALA A 202 -11.04 -3.61 7.99
N ASP A 203 -12.22 -3.99 8.46
CA ASP A 203 -12.59 -4.03 9.88
C ASP A 203 -12.29 -5.40 10.53
N ARG A 204 -11.81 -6.36 9.72
CA ARG A 204 -11.51 -7.73 10.15
C ARG A 204 -10.24 -8.27 9.51
N VAL A 205 -9.58 -9.15 10.25
CA VAL A 205 -8.48 -10.00 9.76
C VAL A 205 -8.84 -11.47 9.92
N MET A 206 -8.29 -12.33 9.06
CA MET A 206 -8.42 -13.77 9.23
C MET A 206 -7.49 -14.28 10.32
N ALA A 207 -8.03 -15.00 11.30
CA ALA A 207 -7.24 -15.63 12.35
C ALA A 207 -6.32 -16.71 11.75
N THR A 208 -5.12 -16.82 12.31
CA THR A 208 -4.11 -17.81 11.91
C THR A 208 -3.78 -18.77 13.05
N GLN A 209 -3.33 -19.96 12.69
CA GLN A 209 -2.70 -20.90 13.61
C GLN A 209 -1.26 -20.45 13.94
N GLU A 210 -0.57 -21.13 14.86
CA GLU A 210 0.82 -20.80 15.23
C GLU A 210 1.79 -20.84 14.04
N ASN A 211 1.54 -21.70 13.05
CA ASN A 211 2.30 -21.78 11.81
C ASN A 211 1.83 -20.79 10.71
N LEU A 212 1.03 -19.79 11.09
CA LEU A 212 0.48 -18.73 10.24
C LEU A 212 -0.49 -19.22 9.15
N VAL A 213 -0.99 -20.46 9.24
CA VAL A 213 -2.04 -20.96 8.35
C VAL A 213 -3.38 -20.33 8.74
N PRO A 214 -4.11 -19.69 7.79
CA PRO A 214 -5.42 -19.12 8.10
C PRO A 214 -6.48 -20.19 8.41
N THR A 215 -7.31 -19.88 9.41
CA THR A 215 -8.35 -20.78 9.96
C THR A 215 -9.71 -20.59 9.29
N GLY A 216 -9.94 -19.43 8.66
CA GLY A 216 -11.25 -19.01 8.15
C GLY A 216 -12.08 -18.18 9.14
N GLU A 217 -11.71 -18.12 10.41
CA GLU A 217 -12.34 -17.22 11.38
C GLU A 217 -11.94 -15.75 11.11
N LEU A 218 -12.91 -14.83 11.15
CA LEU A 218 -12.67 -13.40 10.95
C LEU A 218 -12.79 -12.63 12.27
N LEU A 219 -11.66 -12.12 12.75
CA LEU A 219 -11.55 -11.37 14.00
C LEU A 219 -11.65 -9.86 13.74
N PRO A 220 -12.32 -9.08 14.61
CA PRO A 220 -12.35 -7.63 14.50
C PRO A 220 -10.95 -7.04 14.72
N VAL A 221 -10.64 -5.95 14.01
CA VAL A 221 -9.37 -5.23 14.20
C VAL A 221 -9.44 -4.15 15.28
N ASP A 222 -10.64 -3.64 15.60
CA ASP A 222 -10.86 -2.55 16.55
C ASP A 222 -10.14 -2.77 17.89
N GLY A 223 -9.45 -1.74 18.36
CA GLY A 223 -8.64 -1.79 19.59
C GLY A 223 -7.34 -2.62 19.50
N THR A 224 -6.98 -3.16 18.33
CA THR A 224 -5.74 -3.93 18.14
C THR A 224 -4.67 -3.15 17.36
N VAL A 225 -3.44 -3.65 17.36
CA VAL A 225 -2.36 -3.13 16.50
C VAL A 225 -2.63 -3.35 15.01
N LEU A 226 -3.64 -4.16 14.66
CA LEU A 226 -4.06 -4.43 13.28
C LEU A 226 -5.11 -3.41 12.79
N ASP A 227 -5.60 -2.50 13.64
CA ASP A 227 -6.55 -1.48 13.18
C ASP A 227 -5.85 -0.39 12.36
N PHE A 228 -5.82 -0.60 11.05
CA PHE A 228 -5.47 0.40 10.04
C PHE A 228 -6.70 1.05 9.41
N SER A 229 -7.91 0.76 9.90
CA SER A 229 -9.17 1.13 9.25
C SER A 229 -9.76 2.42 9.82
N SER A 230 -9.68 2.60 11.14
CA SER A 230 -10.19 3.76 11.86
C SER A 230 -9.40 5.04 11.54
N GLN A 231 -8.08 4.90 11.39
CA GLN A 231 -7.18 5.97 10.97
C GLN A 231 -5.89 5.39 10.36
N PRO A 232 -5.21 6.12 9.47
CA PRO A 232 -3.89 5.73 8.99
C PRO A 232 -2.87 5.68 10.14
N ARG A 233 -2.00 4.67 10.16
CA ARG A 233 -1.02 4.45 11.24
C ARG A 233 0.33 4.03 10.72
N ARG A 234 1.39 4.28 11.48
CA ARG A 234 2.73 3.81 11.11
C ARG A 234 2.82 2.30 11.29
N PHE A 235 3.54 1.60 10.41
CA PHE A 235 3.84 0.19 10.65
C PHE A 235 4.59 0.01 11.99
N GLY A 236 5.51 0.92 12.32
CA GLY A 236 6.26 0.89 13.57
C GLY A 236 5.40 0.75 14.84
N ASP A 237 4.20 1.34 14.85
CA ASP A 237 3.30 1.32 16.01
C ASP A 237 2.84 -0.09 16.43
N GLY A 238 2.92 -1.07 15.51
CA GLY A 238 2.60 -2.46 15.81
C GLY A 238 3.75 -3.44 15.58
N LEU A 239 4.79 -3.08 14.82
CA LEU A 239 5.95 -3.95 14.59
C LEU A 239 6.62 -4.36 15.91
N ASP A 240 6.81 -3.43 16.85
CA ASP A 240 7.42 -3.73 18.15
C ASP A 240 6.56 -4.71 18.98
N SER A 241 5.24 -4.58 18.89
CA SER A 241 4.29 -5.45 19.62
C SER A 241 4.16 -6.84 18.99
N LEU A 242 4.27 -6.92 17.66
CA LEU A 242 4.16 -8.16 16.89
C LEU A 242 5.49 -8.90 16.75
N GLY A 243 6.63 -8.22 16.94
CA GLY A 243 7.98 -8.78 16.85
C GLY A 243 8.19 -10.08 17.66
N PRO A 244 7.68 -10.18 18.91
CA PRO A 244 7.78 -11.41 19.71
C PRO A 244 6.84 -12.55 19.29
N THR A 245 5.87 -12.30 18.40
CA THR A 245 4.90 -13.31 17.95
C THR A 245 5.45 -14.18 16.82
N ALA A 246 4.73 -15.23 16.44
CA ALA A 246 5.12 -16.11 15.33
C ALA A 246 5.28 -15.37 13.99
N SER A 247 4.52 -14.28 13.76
CA SER A 247 4.61 -13.49 12.53
C SER A 247 5.82 -12.56 12.50
N ARG A 248 6.38 -12.19 13.67
CA ARG A 248 7.50 -11.25 13.83
C ARG A 248 7.28 -9.84 13.24
N GLY A 249 6.02 -9.46 13.06
CA GLY A 249 5.61 -8.27 12.34
C GLY A 249 4.22 -8.49 11.72
N TYR A 250 3.84 -7.67 10.76
CA TYR A 250 2.61 -7.92 10.03
C TYR A 250 2.82 -9.03 9.00
N ASP A 251 2.01 -10.09 9.08
CA ASP A 251 1.81 -11.14 8.06
C ASP A 251 0.33 -11.56 8.19
N HIS A 252 -0.57 -10.61 7.92
CA HIS A 252 -1.99 -10.75 8.23
C HIS A 252 -2.86 -10.61 6.98
N VAL A 253 -3.91 -11.43 6.91
CA VAL A 253 -4.91 -11.41 5.85
C VAL A 253 -6.05 -10.47 6.25
N PHE A 254 -6.10 -9.28 5.68
CA PHE A 254 -7.18 -8.33 5.89
C PHE A 254 -8.38 -8.69 5.01
N ALA A 255 -9.56 -8.84 5.61
CA ALA A 255 -10.81 -9.07 4.89
C ALA A 255 -11.38 -7.72 4.45
N LEU A 256 -11.37 -7.45 3.15
CA LEU A 256 -11.72 -6.13 2.60
C LEU A 256 -13.24 -5.90 2.66
N THR A 257 -13.64 -4.81 3.31
CA THR A 257 -15.05 -4.40 3.48
C THR A 257 -15.77 -4.06 2.16
N GLN A 258 -15.00 -3.79 1.10
CA GLN A 258 -15.50 -3.33 -0.19
C GLN A 258 -15.47 -4.40 -1.29
N SER A 259 -15.28 -5.68 -0.92
CA SER A 259 -15.23 -6.80 -1.86
C SER A 259 -16.49 -6.89 -2.76
N GLY A 260 -16.29 -7.29 -4.03
CA GLY A 260 -17.38 -7.49 -5.00
C GLY A 260 -17.93 -6.23 -5.69
N ARG A 261 -17.37 -5.03 -5.45
CA ARG A 261 -17.81 -3.77 -6.08
C ARG A 261 -16.94 -3.32 -7.27
N GLY A 262 -16.15 -4.23 -7.84
CA GLY A 262 -15.14 -3.94 -8.87
C GLY A 262 -13.90 -3.25 -8.28
N LEU A 263 -13.08 -2.65 -9.13
CA LEU A 263 -11.80 -2.04 -8.74
C LEU A 263 -12.00 -0.84 -7.80
N ARG A 264 -11.51 -0.93 -6.55
CA ARG A 264 -11.62 0.12 -5.52
C ARG A 264 -10.35 0.19 -4.69
N GLU A 265 -10.08 1.35 -4.12
CA GLU A 265 -8.95 1.55 -3.22
C GLU A 265 -9.15 0.77 -1.92
N ALA A 266 -8.33 -0.27 -1.75
CA ALA A 266 -8.39 -1.20 -0.64
C ALA A 266 -7.36 -0.87 0.46
N ALA A 267 -6.28 -0.20 0.08
CA ALA A 267 -5.26 0.26 1.02
C ALA A 267 -4.45 1.41 0.43
N PHE A 268 -3.73 2.11 1.29
CA PHE A 268 -2.60 2.93 0.88
C PHE A 268 -1.43 2.80 1.84
N VAL A 269 -0.25 3.13 1.32
CA VAL A 269 0.97 3.33 2.11
C VAL A 269 1.59 4.68 1.70
N GLU A 270 2.06 5.45 2.66
CA GLU A 270 2.67 6.77 2.47
C GLU A 270 4.02 6.82 3.16
N SER A 271 4.98 7.54 2.58
CA SER A 271 6.22 7.90 3.26
C SER A 271 6.28 9.40 3.51
N PRO A 272 6.34 9.84 4.78
CA PRO A 272 6.56 11.25 5.11
C PRO A 272 7.86 11.80 4.53
N LEU A 273 8.91 10.97 4.45
CA LEU A 273 10.23 11.36 3.95
C LEU A 273 10.17 11.76 2.47
N SER A 274 9.74 10.85 1.60
CA SER A 274 9.67 11.11 0.15
C SER A 274 8.43 11.90 -0.26
N GLY A 275 7.37 11.89 0.56
CA GLY A 275 6.04 12.38 0.19
C GLY A 275 5.41 11.59 -0.94
N LEU A 276 5.80 10.33 -1.12
CA LEU A 276 5.12 9.41 -2.04
C LEU A 276 4.00 8.67 -1.33
N ARG A 277 2.91 8.44 -2.07
CA ARG A 277 1.74 7.67 -1.67
C ARG A 277 1.52 6.55 -2.68
N LEU A 278 1.52 5.31 -2.23
CA LEU A 278 1.11 4.15 -2.98
C LEU A 278 -0.34 3.78 -2.63
N ALA A 279 -1.27 3.97 -3.57
CA ALA A 279 -2.63 3.46 -3.48
C ALA A 279 -2.71 2.05 -4.08
N VAL A 280 -3.37 1.13 -3.39
CA VAL A 280 -3.67 -0.22 -3.90
C VAL A 280 -5.16 -0.29 -4.20
N LEU A 281 -5.51 -0.37 -5.48
CA LEU A 281 -6.87 -0.63 -5.92
C LEU A 281 -7.00 -2.08 -6.34
N THR A 282 -8.06 -2.77 -5.94
CA THR A 282 -8.27 -4.17 -6.33
C THR A 282 -9.74 -4.55 -6.41
N ASP A 283 -10.04 -5.61 -7.16
CA ASP A 283 -11.34 -6.31 -7.16
C ASP A 283 -11.37 -7.54 -6.23
N GLN A 284 -10.26 -7.84 -5.55
CA GLN A 284 -10.12 -9.00 -4.68
C GLN A 284 -10.75 -8.80 -3.29
N PRO A 285 -11.13 -9.90 -2.61
CA PRO A 285 -11.79 -9.84 -1.31
C PRO A 285 -10.81 -9.72 -0.12
N ALA A 286 -9.54 -10.04 -0.32
CA ALA A 286 -8.53 -10.01 0.73
C ALA A 286 -7.27 -9.26 0.29
N LEU A 287 -6.59 -8.68 1.27
CA LEU A 287 -5.26 -8.09 1.12
C LEU A 287 -4.35 -8.67 2.19
N VAL A 288 -3.25 -9.31 1.80
CA VAL A 288 -2.19 -9.64 2.75
C VAL A 288 -1.24 -8.47 2.87
N VAL A 289 -1.04 -8.02 4.11
CA VAL A 289 -0.05 -7.00 4.45
C VAL A 289 1.10 -7.71 5.14
N TYR A 290 2.23 -7.81 4.43
CA TYR A 290 3.43 -8.47 4.92
C TYR A 290 4.60 -7.49 4.98
N THR A 291 5.05 -7.18 6.19
CA THR A 291 6.13 -6.21 6.42
C THR A 291 7.51 -6.84 6.32
N GLY A 292 7.75 -7.79 5.42
CA GLY A 292 9.09 -8.30 5.13
C GLY A 292 9.84 -8.89 6.33
N ASN A 293 9.12 -9.58 7.22
CA ASN A 293 9.60 -9.95 8.56
C ASN A 293 10.78 -10.94 8.54
N TRP A 294 11.01 -11.61 7.40
CA TRP A 294 12.02 -12.66 7.21
C TRP A 294 13.04 -12.35 6.12
N ILE A 295 13.01 -11.13 5.54
CA ILE A 295 13.96 -10.75 4.49
C ILE A 295 15.38 -10.83 5.05
N SER A 296 16.24 -11.67 4.45
CA SER A 296 17.61 -11.85 4.93
C SER A 296 18.46 -10.58 4.77
N ASP A 297 19.24 -10.26 5.81
CA ASP A 297 20.26 -9.20 5.82
C ASP A 297 21.51 -9.50 4.97
N ARG A 298 21.59 -10.74 4.46
CA ARG A 298 22.62 -11.18 3.51
C ARG A 298 22.29 -10.80 2.08
N LEU A 299 21.03 -10.44 1.80
CA LEU A 299 20.63 -9.97 0.48
C LEU A 299 21.21 -8.56 0.25
N VAL A 300 22.09 -8.46 -0.75
CA VAL A 300 22.61 -7.19 -1.24
C VAL A 300 21.96 -6.92 -2.58
N GLY A 301 21.03 -5.99 -2.58
CA GLY A 301 20.33 -5.53 -3.76
C GLY A 301 21.15 -4.56 -4.59
N ARG A 302 20.43 -3.94 -5.53
CA ARG A 302 21.00 -3.00 -6.49
C ARG A 302 21.82 -1.92 -5.81
N HIS A 303 22.95 -1.56 -6.42
CA HIS A 303 23.83 -0.48 -5.95
C HIS A 303 24.35 -0.69 -4.51
N GLY A 304 24.37 -1.94 -4.03
CA GLY A 304 24.89 -2.28 -2.70
C GLY A 304 23.90 -2.06 -1.56
N VAL A 305 22.62 -1.78 -1.83
CA VAL A 305 21.58 -1.66 -0.80
C VAL A 305 21.45 -3.00 -0.08
N ARG A 306 21.76 -3.03 1.22
CA ARG A 306 21.53 -4.20 2.06
C ARG A 306 20.07 -4.23 2.48
N TYR A 307 19.37 -5.32 2.20
CA TYR A 307 18.04 -5.55 2.73
C TYR A 307 18.12 -6.15 4.13
N GLY A 308 16.98 -6.46 4.72
CA GLY A 308 16.86 -7.03 6.05
C GLY A 308 15.40 -7.03 6.50
N ASN A 309 15.14 -7.51 7.72
CA ASN A 309 13.81 -7.51 8.30
C ASN A 309 13.15 -6.13 8.16
N HIS A 310 11.92 -6.11 7.67
CA HIS A 310 11.13 -4.91 7.49
C HIS A 310 11.67 -3.91 6.46
N ALA A 311 12.59 -4.31 5.58
CA ALA A 311 13.13 -3.43 4.54
C ALA A 311 12.08 -2.88 3.57
N ALA A 312 10.99 -3.62 3.36
CA ALA A 312 9.90 -3.26 2.47
C ALA A 312 8.60 -3.98 2.88
N VAL A 313 7.46 -3.50 2.39
CA VAL A 313 6.13 -4.11 2.66
C VAL A 313 5.51 -4.66 1.38
N ALA A 314 5.00 -5.89 1.41
CA ALA A 314 4.18 -6.45 0.35
C ALA A 314 2.68 -6.23 0.64
N LEU A 315 1.92 -5.90 -0.41
CA LEU A 315 0.48 -5.64 -0.37
C LEU A 315 -0.21 -6.54 -1.40
N GLU A 316 -0.48 -7.78 -1.01
CA GLU A 316 -0.89 -8.84 -1.91
C GLU A 316 -2.41 -8.95 -1.97
N ALA A 317 -3.02 -8.43 -3.02
CA ALA A 317 -4.46 -8.54 -3.23
C ALA A 317 -4.83 -9.88 -3.86
N GLN A 318 -5.69 -10.66 -3.20
CA GLN A 318 -5.97 -12.06 -3.56
C GLN A 318 -7.29 -12.57 -2.97
N GLN A 319 -7.67 -13.81 -3.33
CA GLN A 319 -8.62 -14.59 -2.52
C GLN A 319 -7.98 -14.97 -1.18
N PHE A 320 -8.81 -15.34 -0.21
CA PHE A 320 -8.33 -15.76 1.11
C PHE A 320 -7.33 -16.93 1.01
N PRO A 321 -6.16 -16.87 1.66
CA PRO A 321 -5.27 -18.02 1.71
C PRO A 321 -5.92 -19.18 2.45
N ASN A 322 -5.46 -20.40 2.17
CA ASN A 322 -6.06 -21.64 2.63
C ASN A 322 -7.55 -21.83 2.24
N ALA A 323 -8.12 -20.99 1.36
CA ALA A 323 -9.54 -21.04 1.00
C ALA A 323 -10.03 -22.41 0.52
N VAL A 324 -9.17 -23.21 -0.13
CA VAL A 324 -9.53 -24.57 -0.55
C VAL A 324 -10.03 -25.43 0.63
N HIS A 325 -9.53 -25.19 1.84
CA HIS A 325 -9.92 -25.91 3.07
C HIS A 325 -10.96 -25.16 3.92
N ILE A 326 -11.35 -23.96 3.51
CA ILE A 326 -12.29 -23.10 4.25
C ILE A 326 -13.61 -23.08 3.46
N PRO A 327 -14.67 -23.81 3.88
CA PRO A 327 -15.90 -23.96 3.10
C PRO A 327 -16.53 -22.64 2.64
N ALA A 328 -16.49 -21.59 3.47
CA ALA A 328 -17.04 -20.27 3.15
C ALA A 328 -16.26 -19.51 2.07
N ALA A 329 -14.96 -19.77 1.91
CA ALA A 329 -14.08 -19.10 0.95
C ALA A 329 -13.75 -19.96 -0.28
N ARG A 330 -13.97 -21.28 -0.20
CA ARG A 330 -13.54 -22.29 -1.18
C ARG A 330 -13.91 -21.96 -2.61
N ASN A 331 -15.16 -21.53 -2.85
CA ASN A 331 -15.62 -21.22 -4.21
C ASN A 331 -14.88 -20.06 -4.87
N GLY A 332 -14.19 -19.21 -4.10
CA GLY A 332 -13.38 -18.10 -4.61
C GLY A 332 -12.13 -18.58 -5.35
N VAL A 333 -11.62 -19.77 -5.03
CA VAL A 333 -10.37 -20.30 -5.62
C VAL A 333 -10.60 -21.45 -6.60
N ILE A 334 -11.82 -21.99 -6.73
CA ILE A 334 -12.11 -23.05 -7.70
C ILE A 334 -12.18 -22.47 -9.11
N LEU A 335 -11.34 -22.99 -10.00
CA LEU A 335 -11.40 -22.77 -11.44
C LEU A 335 -11.99 -24.02 -12.11
N ALA A 336 -13.07 -23.86 -12.87
CA ALA A 336 -13.74 -24.95 -13.59
C ALA A 336 -13.62 -24.77 -15.11
N ALA A 337 -13.67 -25.87 -15.86
CA ALA A 337 -13.62 -25.83 -17.32
C ALA A 337 -14.70 -24.89 -17.90
N GLY A 338 -14.32 -24.06 -18.87
CA GLY A 338 -15.20 -23.08 -19.51
C GLY A 338 -15.49 -21.81 -18.70
N ARG A 339 -15.07 -21.73 -17.42
CA ARG A 339 -15.17 -20.52 -16.60
C ARG A 339 -13.83 -19.77 -16.59
N PRO A 340 -13.74 -18.54 -17.12
CA PRO A 340 -12.52 -17.76 -17.04
C PRO A 340 -12.30 -17.23 -15.61
N PHE A 341 -11.03 -17.20 -15.19
CA PHE A 341 -10.56 -16.46 -14.02
C PHE A 341 -10.15 -15.05 -14.44
N THR A 342 -10.47 -14.06 -13.60
CA THR A 342 -9.97 -12.69 -13.73
C THR A 342 -9.73 -12.07 -12.36
N GLN A 343 -8.66 -11.30 -12.26
CA GLN A 343 -8.31 -10.49 -11.10
C GLN A 343 -7.58 -9.25 -11.58
N HIS A 344 -7.85 -8.11 -10.94
CA HIS A 344 -7.23 -6.83 -11.30
C HIS A 344 -6.79 -6.08 -10.05
N THR A 345 -5.50 -5.75 -10.02
CA THR A 345 -4.91 -4.86 -9.02
C THR A 345 -4.24 -3.68 -9.72
N VAL A 346 -4.30 -2.50 -9.13
CA VAL A 346 -3.59 -1.31 -9.57
C VAL A 346 -2.79 -0.75 -8.42
N PHE A 347 -1.49 -0.58 -8.65
CA PHE A 347 -0.57 0.11 -7.78
C PHE A 347 -0.35 1.51 -8.32
N ARG A 348 -1.04 2.51 -7.77
CA ARG A 348 -0.95 3.91 -8.22
C ARG A 348 -0.06 4.71 -7.29
N VAL A 349 0.92 5.42 -7.84
CA VAL A 349 1.84 6.25 -7.07
C VAL A 349 1.56 7.74 -7.29
N ASP A 350 1.16 8.40 -6.22
CA ASP A 350 0.83 9.82 -6.17
C ASP A 350 1.77 10.55 -5.19
N LEU A 351 1.84 11.89 -5.27
CA LEU A 351 2.44 12.70 -4.20
C LEU A 351 1.44 12.86 -3.05
N THR A 352 1.91 12.74 -1.81
CA THR A 352 1.12 13.04 -0.61
C THR A 352 0.68 14.50 -0.69
N THR A 353 -0.61 14.75 -0.51
CA THR A 353 -1.24 16.07 -0.66
C THR A 353 -0.92 17.05 0.48
N VAL A 354 -0.07 16.65 1.44
CA VAL A 354 0.31 17.46 2.59
C VAL A 354 1.76 17.93 2.41
N ASN A 355 1.92 19.25 2.23
CA ASN A 355 3.22 19.87 2.03
C ASN A 355 4.07 19.79 3.32
N PRO A 356 5.33 19.30 3.30
CA PRO A 356 6.16 19.16 4.50
C PRO A 356 6.50 20.48 5.21
N LYS A 357 6.32 21.64 4.55
CA LYS A 357 6.44 22.95 5.20
C LYS A 357 5.25 23.28 6.13
N ALA A 358 4.19 22.48 6.09
CA ALA A 358 3.01 22.60 6.95
C ALA A 358 3.26 21.92 8.31
N PHE A 359 3.98 22.59 9.21
CA PHE A 359 4.26 22.11 10.56
C PHE A 359 3.90 23.17 11.62
N PRO A 360 3.26 22.80 12.75
CA PRO A 360 2.83 21.45 13.11
C PRO A 360 1.51 21.07 12.40
N LEU A 361 1.40 19.80 12.00
CA LEU A 361 0.19 19.25 11.38
C LEU A 361 -0.66 18.55 12.46
N ALA A 362 -1.95 18.89 12.52
CA ALA A 362 -2.89 18.19 13.38
C ALA A 362 -3.07 16.74 12.92
N ASP A 363 -3.04 15.79 13.86
CA ASP A 363 -3.52 14.43 13.62
C ASP A 363 -5.03 14.42 13.30
N ALA A 364 -5.57 13.28 12.90
CA ALA A 364 -6.97 13.17 12.50
C ALA A 364 -7.96 13.54 13.63
N ALA A 365 -7.65 13.18 14.87
CA ALA A 365 -8.52 13.41 16.01
C ALA A 365 -8.57 14.91 16.38
N LEU A 366 -7.41 15.54 16.52
CA LEU A 366 -7.29 16.96 16.77
C LEU A 366 -7.82 17.79 15.59
N GLN A 367 -7.59 17.34 14.35
CA GLN A 367 -8.15 18.00 13.16
C GLN A 367 -9.68 18.08 13.22
N ASN A 368 -10.37 16.98 13.55
CA ASN A 368 -11.83 16.99 13.67
C ASN A 368 -12.28 17.95 14.78
N GLN A 369 -11.62 17.93 15.95
CA GLN A 369 -11.92 18.87 17.04
C GLN A 369 -11.71 20.33 16.61
N ILE A 370 -10.64 20.63 15.88
CA ILE A 370 -10.35 21.96 15.35
C ILE A 370 -11.44 22.38 14.36
N LEU A 371 -11.81 21.52 13.40
CA LEU A 371 -12.81 21.86 12.38
C LEU A 371 -14.20 22.08 12.99
N ASP A 372 -14.59 21.26 13.97
CA ASP A 372 -15.85 21.44 14.71
C ASP A 372 -15.84 22.75 15.51
N LEU A 373 -14.73 23.08 16.18
CA LEU A 373 -14.59 24.35 16.89
C LEU A 373 -14.61 25.54 15.92
N VAL A 374 -13.94 25.46 14.77
CA VAL A 374 -13.95 26.50 13.73
C VAL A 374 -15.39 26.72 13.23
N GLN A 375 -16.16 25.65 13.06
CA GLN A 375 -17.56 25.74 12.67
C GLN A 375 -18.41 26.44 13.74
N GLN A 376 -18.25 26.08 15.00
CA GLN A 376 -18.92 26.76 16.11
C GLN A 376 -18.51 28.24 16.19
N ALA A 377 -17.20 28.54 16.15
CA ALA A 377 -16.67 29.90 16.20
C ALA A 377 -17.18 30.77 15.04
N SER A 378 -17.40 30.19 13.86
CA SER A 378 -18.05 30.87 12.73
C SER A 378 -19.47 31.34 13.09
N ASN A 379 -20.27 30.47 13.73
CA ASN A 379 -21.63 30.78 14.16
C ASN A 379 -21.68 31.85 15.26
N TYR A 380 -20.74 31.81 16.20
CA TYR A 380 -20.59 32.81 17.28
C TYR A 380 -19.88 34.10 16.84
N LYS A 381 -19.58 34.26 15.54
CA LYS A 381 -18.86 35.42 14.97
C LYS A 381 -17.47 35.65 15.58
N GLN A 382 -16.84 34.60 16.08
CA GLN A 382 -15.49 34.58 16.64
C GLN A 382 -14.42 34.10 15.65
N LEU A 383 -14.70 34.13 14.35
CA LEU A 383 -13.80 33.64 13.32
C LEU A 383 -13.47 34.72 12.29
N LYS A 384 -12.18 34.88 11.99
CA LYS A 384 -11.69 35.66 10.83
C LYS A 384 -11.04 34.72 9.82
N ARG A 385 -11.27 34.97 8.53
CA ARG A 385 -10.98 34.02 7.44
C ARG A 385 -10.03 34.65 6.43
N GLY A 386 -9.03 33.88 6.02
CA GLY A 386 -8.00 34.28 5.06
C GLY A 386 -6.72 34.75 5.73
N ALA A 387 -5.59 34.57 5.05
CA ALA A 387 -4.26 34.87 5.59
C ALA A 387 -4.11 36.33 6.05
N ASN A 388 -4.58 37.29 5.24
CA ASN A 388 -4.52 38.71 5.58
C ASN A 388 -5.34 39.06 6.83
N GLU A 389 -6.49 38.42 7.02
CA GLU A 389 -7.32 38.67 8.19
C GLU A 389 -6.71 38.03 9.45
N SER A 390 -6.10 36.83 9.32
CA SER A 390 -5.30 36.23 10.39
C SER A 390 -4.12 37.12 10.79
N THR A 391 -3.42 37.73 9.83
CA THR A 391 -2.35 38.71 10.13
C THR A 391 -2.89 39.92 10.90
N LYS A 392 -4.07 40.43 10.55
CA LYS A 392 -4.69 41.57 11.26
C LYS A 392 -5.08 41.20 12.70
N THR A 393 -5.63 40.02 12.93
CA THR A 393 -6.03 39.59 14.28
C THR A 393 -4.84 39.34 15.19
N LEU A 394 -3.75 38.79 14.65
CA LEU A 394 -2.48 38.61 15.35
C LEU A 394 -1.88 39.97 15.75
N ASN A 395 -1.80 40.92 14.81
CA ASN A 395 -1.27 42.26 15.09
C ASN A 395 -2.12 43.06 16.09
N ARG A 396 -3.43 42.78 16.17
CA ARG A 396 -4.35 43.40 17.13
C ARG A 396 -4.36 42.71 18.50
N GLY A 397 -3.68 41.57 18.65
CA GLY A 397 -3.70 40.80 19.89
C GLY A 397 -5.06 40.17 20.21
N THR A 398 -5.90 39.95 19.20
CA THR A 398 -7.26 39.38 19.37
C THR A 398 -7.37 37.91 18.97
N SER A 399 -6.26 37.29 18.56
CA SER A 399 -6.22 35.91 18.08
C SER A 399 -5.91 34.95 19.22
N GLU A 400 -6.72 33.91 19.38
CA GLU A 400 -6.49 32.83 20.34
C GLU A 400 -5.59 31.74 19.76
N PHE A 401 -5.82 31.37 18.51
CA PHE A 401 -4.93 30.51 17.71
C PHE A 401 -5.26 30.65 16.22
N VAL A 402 -4.36 30.17 15.36
CA VAL A 402 -4.51 30.23 13.89
C VAL A 402 -4.50 28.82 13.28
N VAL A 403 -5.45 28.56 12.39
CA VAL A 403 -5.56 27.32 11.61
C VAL A 403 -5.17 27.61 10.17
N MET A 404 -4.31 26.78 9.59
CA MET A 404 -3.83 26.89 8.20
C MET A 404 -4.07 25.60 7.43
N ALA A 405 -4.21 25.67 6.11
CA ALA A 405 -4.40 24.49 5.27
C ALA A 405 -3.07 24.00 4.69
N ALA A 406 -2.76 22.71 4.85
CA ALA A 406 -1.51 22.10 4.39
C ALA A 406 -1.47 21.82 2.88
N ASP A 407 -2.63 21.64 2.24
CA ASP A 407 -2.81 21.51 0.78
C ASP A 407 -2.90 22.88 0.06
N CYS A 408 -2.44 23.96 0.71
CA CYS A 408 -2.37 25.29 0.12
C CYS A 408 -1.24 25.36 -0.92
N GLU A 409 -1.56 25.88 -2.10
CA GLU A 409 -0.61 26.03 -3.20
C GLU A 409 -0.72 27.44 -3.81
N PRO A 410 0.37 28.23 -3.84
CA PRO A 410 1.67 27.95 -3.21
C PRO A 410 1.58 28.07 -1.68
N ILE A 411 2.26 27.20 -0.92
CA ILE A 411 2.22 27.23 0.55
C ILE A 411 2.92 28.46 1.13
N GLU A 412 3.85 29.04 0.35
CA GLU A 412 4.62 30.24 0.68
C GLU A 412 3.74 31.44 1.06
N ILE A 413 2.49 31.49 0.59
CA ILE A 413 1.52 32.54 0.96
C ILE A 413 1.05 32.44 2.42
N LEU A 414 1.34 31.33 3.11
CA LEU A 414 0.97 31.10 4.51
C LEU A 414 2.17 31.14 5.45
N LEU A 415 3.40 30.99 4.96
CA LEU A 415 4.58 30.79 5.81
C LEU A 415 4.97 32.01 6.65
N HIS A 416 4.42 33.20 6.36
CA HIS A 416 4.57 34.36 7.24
C HIS A 416 3.71 34.27 8.51
N LEU A 417 2.66 33.45 8.52
CA LEU A 417 1.76 33.31 9.66
C LEU A 417 2.39 32.53 10.83
N PRO A 418 3.03 31.36 10.66
CA PRO A 418 3.77 30.69 11.73
C PRO A 418 4.75 31.62 12.44
N LEU A 419 5.62 32.31 11.69
CA LEU A 419 6.61 33.25 12.22
C LEU A 419 5.95 34.39 13.03
N LEU A 420 4.83 34.92 12.55
CA LEU A 420 4.10 35.97 13.27
C LEU A 420 3.38 35.43 14.51
N CYS A 421 2.90 34.19 14.46
CA CYS A 421 2.29 33.51 15.60
C CYS A 421 3.32 33.29 16.71
N GLU A 422 4.53 32.86 16.37
CA GLU A 422 5.67 32.73 17.29
C GLU A 422 6.05 34.08 17.92
N ASP A 423 6.20 35.15 17.12
CA ASP A 423 6.51 36.51 17.60
C ASP A 423 5.44 37.05 18.58
N LYS A 424 4.18 36.66 18.39
CA LYS A 424 3.05 37.08 19.23
C LYS A 424 2.69 36.09 20.33
N ASN A 425 3.42 34.98 20.45
CA ASN A 425 3.13 33.89 21.38
C ASN A 425 1.67 33.37 21.26
N VAL A 426 1.21 33.18 20.02
CA VAL A 426 -0.12 32.67 19.68
C VAL A 426 0.04 31.28 19.07
N PRO A 427 -0.66 30.23 19.57
CA PRO A 427 -0.59 28.90 18.98
C PRO A 427 -1.08 28.85 17.54
N TYR A 428 -0.50 27.97 16.73
CA TYR A 428 -0.91 27.76 15.35
C TYR A 428 -0.80 26.30 14.93
N VAL A 429 -1.59 25.89 13.93
CA VAL A 429 -1.66 24.50 13.48
C VAL A 429 -2.09 24.40 12.03
N PHE A 430 -1.58 23.39 11.33
CA PHE A 430 -2.02 23.02 9.98
C PHE A 430 -3.08 21.91 10.04
N VAL A 431 -4.10 22.02 9.19
CA VAL A 431 -5.06 20.96 8.88
C VAL A 431 -4.87 20.50 7.44
N ALA A 432 -5.19 19.24 7.15
CA ALA A 432 -4.86 18.62 5.87
C ALA A 432 -5.49 19.32 4.66
N SER A 433 -6.71 19.86 4.77
CA SER A 433 -7.43 20.39 3.60
C SER A 433 -8.06 21.78 3.75
N LYS A 434 -7.76 22.65 2.78
CA LYS A 434 -8.38 23.97 2.55
C LYS A 434 -9.87 23.89 2.23
N THR A 435 -10.31 22.76 1.66
CA THR A 435 -11.73 22.54 1.37
C THR A 435 -12.51 22.21 2.63
N ALA A 436 -11.94 21.36 3.50
CA ALA A 436 -12.52 21.04 4.80
C ALA A 436 -12.56 22.27 5.71
N LEU A 437 -11.46 23.03 5.75
CA LEU A 437 -11.41 24.30 6.47
C LEU A 437 -12.43 25.32 5.93
N GLY A 438 -12.62 25.39 4.61
CA GLY A 438 -13.66 26.21 3.98
C GLY A 438 -15.08 25.86 4.44
N ARG A 439 -15.41 24.56 4.45
CA ARG A 439 -16.71 24.07 4.95
C ARG A 439 -16.92 24.41 6.42
N ALA A 440 -15.93 24.19 7.27
CA ALA A 440 -15.97 24.57 8.68
C ALA A 440 -16.18 26.09 8.84
N CYS A 441 -15.55 26.90 8.00
CA CYS A 441 -15.73 28.36 7.96
C CYS A 441 -17.12 28.81 7.44
N GLY A 442 -18.03 27.88 7.11
CA GLY A 442 -19.37 28.15 6.61
C GLY A 442 -19.39 28.72 5.18
N VAL A 443 -18.38 28.39 4.36
CA VAL A 443 -18.28 28.87 2.97
C VAL A 443 -18.05 27.72 1.99
N THR A 444 -18.51 27.89 0.75
CA THR A 444 -18.32 26.92 -0.34
C THR A 444 -16.94 27.03 -1.00
N ARG A 445 -16.26 28.17 -0.84
CA ARG A 445 -14.91 28.40 -1.34
C ARG A 445 -13.86 27.87 -0.37
N SER A 446 -12.72 27.42 -0.91
CA SER A 446 -11.56 27.03 -0.11
C SER A 446 -11.06 28.18 0.78
N VAL A 447 -10.67 27.85 2.00
CA VAL A 447 -10.08 28.79 2.95
C VAL A 447 -8.70 28.27 3.32
N VAL A 448 -7.68 29.11 3.15
CA VAL A 448 -6.27 28.73 3.35
C VAL A 448 -5.78 29.01 4.78
N ALA A 449 -6.44 29.92 5.49
CA ALA A 449 -6.17 30.22 6.90
C ALA A 449 -7.41 30.76 7.59
N ALA A 450 -7.53 30.54 8.89
CA ALA A 450 -8.55 31.14 9.74
C ALA A 450 -7.99 31.43 11.14
N SER A 451 -8.38 32.55 11.73
CA SER A 451 -8.02 32.95 13.09
C SER A 451 -9.25 32.88 13.97
N VAL A 452 -9.15 32.10 15.05
CA VAL A 452 -10.16 32.05 16.11
C VAL A 452 -9.86 33.19 17.08
N THR A 453 -10.86 34.00 17.41
CA THR A 453 -10.70 35.25 18.14
C THR A 453 -11.33 35.23 19.52
N THR A 454 -10.78 36.04 20.42
CA THR A 454 -11.23 36.17 21.80
C THR A 454 -12.61 36.83 21.88
N ASN A 455 -13.52 36.25 22.67
CA ASN A 455 -14.74 36.91 23.12
C ASN A 455 -15.02 36.41 24.54
N GLU A 456 -14.93 37.32 25.51
CA GLU A 456 -15.04 36.98 26.94
C GLU A 456 -16.43 36.50 27.35
N ALA A 457 -17.46 36.79 26.55
CA ALA A 457 -18.85 36.38 26.78
C ALA A 457 -19.23 35.08 26.06
N SER A 458 -18.27 34.33 25.51
CA SER A 458 -18.54 33.12 24.73
C SER A 458 -18.39 31.83 25.52
N ASP A 459 -19.38 30.94 25.35
CA ASP A 459 -19.38 29.58 25.88
C ASP A 459 -18.30 28.68 25.24
N LEU A 460 -17.63 29.13 24.17
CA LEU A 460 -16.55 28.37 23.51
C LEU A 460 -15.21 28.43 24.23
N LYS A 461 -15.07 29.31 25.24
CA LYS A 461 -13.80 29.55 25.93
C LYS A 461 -13.12 28.26 26.45
N PRO A 462 -13.83 27.29 27.09
CA PRO A 462 -13.21 26.05 27.56
C PRO A 462 -12.67 25.18 26.42
N GLN A 463 -13.41 25.09 25.30
CA GLN A 463 -13.01 24.31 24.13
C GLN A 463 -11.79 24.93 23.43
N ILE A 464 -11.77 26.27 23.31
CA ILE A 464 -10.63 27.02 22.78
C ILE A 464 -9.37 26.73 23.62
N LEU A 465 -9.46 26.81 24.97
CA LEU A 465 -8.32 26.49 25.82
C LEU A 465 -7.85 25.03 25.67
N SER A 466 -8.79 24.08 25.58
CA SER A 466 -8.46 22.67 25.38
C SER A 466 -7.67 22.44 24.08
N ILE A 467 -8.12 23.03 22.97
CA ILE A 467 -7.45 22.90 21.67
C ILE A 467 -6.10 23.62 21.68
N LYS A 468 -5.98 24.82 22.28
CA LYS A 468 -4.68 25.50 22.44
C LYS A 468 -3.66 24.62 23.13
N ASN A 469 -4.02 24.01 24.26
CA ASN A 469 -3.13 23.11 24.99
C ASN A 469 -2.73 21.87 24.17
N GLN A 470 -3.59 21.37 23.28
CA GLN A 470 -3.25 20.26 22.39
C GLN A 470 -2.32 20.71 21.26
N ILE A 471 -2.54 21.91 20.69
CA ILE A 471 -1.67 22.50 19.68
C ILE A 471 -0.26 22.77 20.26
N ASP A 472 -0.18 23.32 21.47
CA ASP A 472 1.11 23.60 22.12
C ASP A 472 1.91 22.32 22.34
N LYS A 473 1.25 21.18 22.59
CA LYS A 473 1.92 19.86 22.68
C LYS A 473 2.49 19.36 21.37
N LEU A 474 2.03 19.88 20.22
CA LEU A 474 2.60 19.53 18.91
C LEU A 474 3.86 20.35 18.57
N LEU A 475 4.08 21.46 19.28
CA LEU A 475 5.21 22.36 19.08
C LEU A 475 6.39 22.03 20.02
N ILE A 476 6.21 21.10 20.96
CA ILE A 476 7.22 20.53 21.86
C ILE A 476 7.73 19.24 21.24
#